data_AF-A0A849DN79-F1
#
_entry.id   AF-A0A849DN79-F1
#
_cell.length_a   1.000
_cell.length_b   1.000
_cell.length_c   1.000
_cell.angle_alpha   90.00
_cell.angle_beta   90.00
_cell.angle_gamma   90.00
#
_symmetry.space_group_name_H-M   'P 1'
#
loop_
_entity.id
_entity.type
_entity.pdbx_description
1 polymer ?
#
loop_
_entity_poly.entity_id
_entity_poly.type
_entity_poly.pdbx_seq_one_letter_code
_entity_poly.pdbx_strand_id
1 'polypeptide(L)'
;MASSKDRQRALARAKAERQIARRALSARKRRRWQAATVAIMTFAALTVGVVWAAGGFDPEPEKAAICAWTPNANMTNPDLQDVGTPPTRDVPTSGTRMMTISLAQGAVEVQLDLAKVPCTAASFAHLAGQNFFDNTTCHRLVNGAFFALQCGDPKASGVGGPTYTFIDENLPVAQTPSTSAEASPGADEASPAATDEAATSPSPTTAANTYLYPRGTVAFSNSGPDTNGSQFYIFYQDSPDVPSEFSIIGTVTKGIEVVEGIGTIGVADKDGVPQTDGAPKETVTIQSLTVGDVQQATSAVPETTTPPADESAVPGDPSAP
;
A
#
# COMPACT_ATOMS: atom_id res chain seq x y z
N MET A 1 -21.19 94.97 -54.01
CA MET A 1 -20.01 94.33 -53.38
C MET A 1 -20.35 94.08 -51.92
N ALA A 2 -20.30 92.84 -51.43
CA ALA A 2 -20.61 92.54 -50.02
C ALA A 2 -19.55 93.16 -49.09
N SER A 3 -19.98 93.79 -47.99
CA SER A 3 -19.10 94.44 -47.03
C SER A 3 -18.15 93.42 -46.37
N SER A 4 -16.91 93.85 -46.08
CA SER A 4 -15.88 93.05 -45.39
C SER A 4 -16.42 92.34 -44.13
N LYS A 5 -17.34 93.02 -43.42
CA LYS A 5 -17.96 92.52 -42.19
C LYS A 5 -18.89 91.31 -42.42
N ASP A 6 -19.56 91.25 -43.56
CA ASP A 6 -20.47 90.12 -43.89
C ASP A 6 -19.68 88.88 -44.28
N ARG A 7 -18.56 89.04 -44.99
CA ARG A 7 -17.61 87.95 -45.29
C ARG A 7 -17.00 87.35 -44.03
N GLN A 8 -16.64 88.17 -43.05
CA GLN A 8 -16.12 87.70 -41.75
C GLN A 8 -17.17 86.90 -40.97
N ARG A 9 -18.42 87.35 -40.94
CA ARG A 9 -19.53 86.63 -40.27
C ARG A 9 -19.84 85.30 -40.95
N ALA A 10 -19.83 85.25 -42.28
CA ALA A 10 -20.02 84.00 -43.02
C ALA A 10 -18.91 82.98 -42.74
N LEU A 11 -17.65 83.41 -42.71
CA LEU A 11 -16.51 82.55 -42.36
C LEU A 11 -16.54 82.08 -40.90
N ALA A 12 -16.98 82.94 -39.97
CA ALA A 12 -17.15 82.57 -38.57
C ALA A 12 -18.24 81.50 -38.39
N ARG A 13 -19.39 81.64 -39.08
CA ARG A 13 -20.47 80.65 -39.08
C ARG A 13 -20.01 79.32 -39.68
N ALA A 14 -19.33 79.35 -40.83
CA ALA A 14 -18.78 78.14 -41.46
C ALA A 14 -17.73 77.43 -40.58
N LYS A 15 -16.91 78.19 -39.82
CA LYS A 15 -15.98 77.60 -38.84
C LYS A 15 -16.70 76.95 -37.66
N ALA A 16 -17.73 77.61 -37.13
CA ALA A 16 -18.54 77.07 -36.03
C ALA A 16 -19.27 75.78 -36.43
N GLU A 17 -19.88 75.75 -37.62
CA GLU A 17 -20.52 74.54 -38.17
C GLU A 17 -19.54 73.38 -38.34
N ARG A 18 -18.34 73.65 -38.88
CA ARG A 18 -17.28 72.63 -38.99
C ARG A 18 -16.82 72.12 -37.62
N GLN A 19 -16.76 72.97 -36.60
CA GLN A 19 -16.41 72.56 -35.24
C GLN A 19 -17.50 71.70 -34.59
N ILE A 20 -18.78 72.03 -34.78
CA ILE A 20 -19.92 71.24 -34.27
C ILE A 20 -19.98 69.87 -34.94
N ALA A 21 -19.78 69.81 -36.27
CA ALA A 21 -19.76 68.54 -37.01
C ALA A 21 -18.62 67.61 -36.54
N ARG A 22 -17.43 68.15 -36.26
CA ARG A 22 -16.31 67.38 -35.69
C ARG A 22 -16.62 66.83 -34.29
N ARG A 23 -17.29 67.62 -33.44
CA ARG A 23 -17.70 67.17 -32.09
C ARG A 23 -18.76 66.06 -32.13
N ALA A 24 -19.69 66.09 -33.09
CA ALA A 24 -20.74 65.08 -33.24
C ALA A 24 -20.17 63.69 -33.62
N LEU A 25 -19.14 63.62 -34.46
CA LEU A 25 -18.49 62.36 -34.83
C LEU A 25 -17.70 61.76 -33.66
N SER A 26 -16.95 62.57 -32.92
CA SER A 26 -16.18 62.13 -31.74
C SER A 26 -17.07 61.58 -30.63
N ALA A 27 -18.25 62.17 -30.41
CA ALA A 27 -19.22 61.70 -29.42
C ALA A 27 -19.81 60.32 -29.79
N ARG A 28 -20.07 60.06 -31.07
CA ARG A 28 -20.56 58.75 -31.55
C ARG A 28 -19.51 57.65 -31.38
N LYS A 29 -18.23 57.94 -31.67
CA LYS A 29 -17.13 56.98 -31.48
C LYS A 29 -16.97 56.62 -30.00
N ARG A 30 -17.03 57.60 -29.10
CA ARG A 30 -16.91 57.37 -27.65
C ARG A 30 -18.04 56.51 -27.09
N ARG A 31 -19.29 56.77 -27.51
CA ARG A 31 -20.46 55.96 -27.09
C ARG A 31 -20.38 54.52 -27.59
N ARG A 32 -19.92 54.29 -28.83
CA ARG A 32 -19.72 52.94 -29.37
C ARG A 32 -18.66 52.15 -28.60
N TRP A 33 -17.54 52.79 -28.27
CA TRP A 33 -16.49 52.15 -27.47
C TRP A 33 -16.94 51.87 -26.03
N GLN A 34 -17.64 52.81 -25.38
CA GLN A 34 -18.19 52.59 -24.04
C GLN A 34 -19.21 51.45 -24.00
N ALA A 35 -20.12 51.39 -24.98
CA ALA A 35 -21.08 50.29 -25.08
C ALA A 35 -20.40 48.93 -25.32
N ALA A 36 -19.36 48.88 -26.17
CA ALA A 36 -18.59 47.67 -26.40
C ALA A 36 -17.87 47.20 -25.14
N THR A 37 -17.25 48.10 -24.37
CA THR A 37 -16.59 47.73 -23.10
C THR A 37 -17.56 47.20 -22.05
N VAL A 38 -18.77 47.78 -21.95
CA VAL A 38 -19.80 47.30 -21.00
C VAL A 38 -20.33 45.92 -21.43
N ALA A 39 -20.55 45.71 -22.73
CA ALA A 39 -20.97 44.41 -23.26
C ALA A 39 -19.92 43.31 -23.00
N ILE A 40 -18.63 43.61 -23.17
CA ILE A 40 -17.54 42.66 -22.90
C ILE A 40 -17.46 42.32 -21.41
N MET A 41 -17.51 43.34 -20.54
CA MET A 41 -17.46 43.14 -19.08
C MET A 41 -18.64 42.31 -18.56
N THR A 42 -19.85 42.55 -19.07
CA THR A 42 -21.04 41.78 -18.69
C THR A 42 -20.98 40.34 -19.18
N PHE A 43 -20.51 40.11 -20.41
CA PHE A 43 -20.29 38.76 -20.93
C PHE A 43 -19.24 38.01 -20.11
N ALA A 44 -18.10 38.64 -19.78
CA ALA A 44 -17.06 38.05 -18.95
C ALA A 44 -17.59 37.69 -17.55
N ALA A 45 -18.35 38.58 -16.91
CA ALA A 45 -18.95 38.33 -15.60
C ALA A 45 -19.96 37.17 -15.64
N LEU A 46 -20.78 37.06 -16.70
CA LEU A 46 -21.69 35.94 -16.88
C LEU A 46 -20.93 34.62 -17.09
N THR A 47 -19.86 34.61 -17.90
CA THR A 47 -19.05 33.39 -18.10
C THR A 47 -18.38 32.94 -16.82
N VAL A 48 -17.84 33.88 -16.02
CA VAL A 48 -17.24 33.55 -14.73
C VAL A 48 -18.30 33.04 -13.76
N GLY A 49 -19.48 33.68 -13.71
CA GLY A 49 -20.59 33.23 -12.88
C GLY A 49 -21.11 31.83 -13.23
N VAL A 50 -21.15 31.48 -14.52
CA VAL A 50 -21.52 30.12 -14.99
C VAL A 50 -20.47 29.10 -14.57
N VAL A 51 -19.17 29.40 -14.73
CA VAL A 51 -18.10 28.49 -14.29
C VAL A 51 -18.11 28.29 -12.77
N TRP A 52 -18.37 29.35 -12.00
CA TRP A 52 -18.52 29.28 -10.55
C TRP A 52 -19.75 28.45 -10.13
N ALA A 53 -20.90 28.65 -10.79
CA ALA A 53 -22.12 27.90 -10.49
C ALA A 53 -22.06 26.43 -10.92
N ALA A 54 -21.21 26.10 -11.89
CA ALA A 54 -21.00 24.74 -12.38
C ALA A 54 -19.94 23.94 -11.61
N GLY A 55 -19.43 24.45 -10.47
CA GLY A 55 -18.47 23.73 -9.64
C GLY A 55 -17.06 23.63 -10.23
N GLY A 56 -16.70 24.47 -11.21
CA GLY A 56 -15.39 24.46 -11.87
C GLY A 56 -14.19 24.84 -10.98
N PHE A 57 -14.41 25.02 -9.67
CA PHE A 57 -13.41 25.36 -8.67
C PHE A 57 -13.55 24.58 -7.36
N ASP A 58 -14.31 23.48 -7.34
CA ASP A 58 -14.22 22.54 -6.22
C ASP A 58 -13.07 21.56 -6.52
N PRO A 59 -11.85 21.77 -5.98
CA PRO A 59 -10.85 20.72 -6.01
C PRO A 59 -11.44 19.53 -5.26
N GLU A 60 -11.57 18.41 -5.95
CA GLU A 60 -11.87 17.13 -5.31
C GLU A 60 -10.90 16.95 -4.14
N PRO A 61 -11.37 16.64 -2.92
CA PRO A 61 -10.52 16.62 -1.75
C PRO A 61 -9.40 15.59 -1.96
N GLU A 62 -8.19 16.09 -2.26
CA GLU A 62 -7.00 15.28 -2.49
C GLU A 62 -6.78 14.44 -1.23
N LYS A 63 -6.91 13.11 -1.34
CA LYS A 63 -6.73 12.23 -0.18
C LYS A 63 -5.30 12.39 0.35
N ALA A 64 -5.18 12.47 1.68
CA ALA A 64 -3.89 12.64 2.33
C ALA A 64 -2.95 11.49 1.96
N ALA A 65 -1.65 11.77 1.86
CA ALA A 65 -0.65 10.74 1.66
C ALA A 65 -0.63 9.83 2.90
N ILE A 66 -0.94 8.54 2.72
CA ILE A 66 -1.00 7.58 3.83
C ILE A 66 0.29 6.77 3.97
N CYS A 67 1.07 6.65 2.88
CA CYS A 67 2.33 5.92 2.86
C CYS A 67 3.50 6.88 2.66
N ALA A 68 4.55 6.67 3.45
CA ALA A 68 5.81 7.39 3.36
C ALA A 68 6.94 6.42 2.98
N TRP A 69 7.64 6.75 1.89
CA TRP A 69 8.78 5.97 1.39
C TRP A 69 10.07 6.71 1.75
N THR A 70 10.82 6.15 2.70
CA THR A 70 12.07 6.73 3.17
C THR A 70 13.21 6.23 2.28
N PRO A 71 14.10 7.08 1.75
CA PRO A 71 15.29 6.60 1.06
C PRO A 71 16.08 5.64 1.95
N ASN A 72 16.51 4.50 1.40
CA ASN A 72 17.26 3.51 2.15
C ASN A 72 18.58 4.13 2.64
N ALA A 73 18.88 4.00 3.93
CA ALA A 73 20.06 4.62 4.54
C ALA A 73 21.39 4.14 3.91
N ASN A 74 21.41 2.96 3.30
CA ASN A 74 22.59 2.39 2.65
C ASN A 74 22.53 2.53 1.12
N MET A 75 22.26 3.74 0.60
CA MET A 75 22.19 3.99 -0.85
C MET A 75 23.48 3.62 -1.61
N THR A 76 24.61 3.46 -0.92
CA THR A 76 25.88 3.00 -1.53
C THR A 76 25.97 1.49 -1.73
N ASN A 77 25.03 0.72 -1.17
CA ASN A 77 25.00 -0.73 -1.35
C ASN A 77 24.69 -1.08 -2.82
N PRO A 78 25.61 -1.77 -3.53
CA PRO A 78 25.43 -2.14 -4.93
C PRO A 78 24.31 -3.17 -5.16
N ASP A 79 23.81 -3.80 -4.09
CA ASP A 79 22.74 -4.79 -4.16
C ASP A 79 21.34 -4.17 -4.07
N LEU A 80 21.26 -2.84 -3.91
CA LEU A 80 20.00 -2.12 -4.03
C LEU A 80 19.67 -1.82 -5.49
N GLN A 81 18.39 -1.93 -5.82
CA GLN A 81 17.88 -1.62 -7.16
C GLN A 81 16.89 -0.46 -7.11
N ASP A 82 17.15 0.58 -7.90
CA ASP A 82 16.26 1.71 -8.05
C ASP A 82 15.18 1.41 -9.09
N VAL A 83 13.94 1.30 -8.63
CA VAL A 83 12.74 1.15 -9.46
C VAL A 83 11.71 2.26 -9.18
N GLY A 84 12.18 3.39 -8.63
CA GLY A 84 11.32 4.45 -8.13
C GLY A 84 10.54 4.04 -6.88
N THR A 85 9.60 4.90 -6.47
CA THR A 85 8.76 4.69 -5.29
C THR A 85 7.29 4.46 -5.66
N PRO A 86 6.53 3.72 -4.85
CA PRO A 86 5.09 3.54 -5.06
C PRO A 86 4.30 4.85 -4.88
N PRO A 87 3.01 4.88 -5.27
CA PRO A 87 2.13 6.00 -4.96
C PRO A 87 2.04 6.26 -3.45
N THR A 88 2.08 7.53 -3.05
CA THR A 88 1.90 7.94 -1.65
C THR A 88 0.43 8.26 -1.32
N ARG A 89 -0.38 8.53 -2.35
CA ARG A 89 -1.80 8.90 -2.28
C ARG A 89 -2.68 7.85 -2.95
N ASP A 90 -3.97 7.91 -2.63
CA ASP A 90 -5.02 7.03 -3.18
C ASP A 90 -4.73 5.53 -3.02
N VAL A 91 -3.94 5.18 -2.01
CA VAL A 91 -3.64 3.80 -1.67
C VAL A 91 -4.89 3.15 -1.05
N PRO A 92 -5.36 2.01 -1.59
CA PRO A 92 -6.50 1.28 -1.05
C PRO A 92 -6.25 0.78 0.38
N THR A 93 -7.19 1.05 1.30
CA THR A 93 -7.12 0.66 2.72
C THR A 93 -8.20 -0.35 3.14
N SER A 94 -8.88 -0.96 2.17
CA SER A 94 -9.95 -1.94 2.42
C SER A 94 -10.05 -2.95 1.29
N GLY A 95 -10.56 -4.13 1.61
CA GLY A 95 -10.58 -5.28 0.72
C GLY A 95 -9.27 -6.07 0.79
N THR A 96 -9.09 -6.97 -0.16
CA THR A 96 -7.92 -7.86 -0.23
C THR A 96 -7.25 -7.79 -1.60
N ARG A 97 -5.97 -8.13 -1.65
CA ARG A 97 -5.26 -8.39 -2.91
C ARG A 97 -4.64 -9.76 -2.88
N MET A 98 -4.63 -10.43 -4.03
CA MET A 98 -3.93 -11.70 -4.18
C MET A 98 -2.54 -11.47 -4.76
N MET A 99 -1.51 -11.82 -3.99
CA MET A 99 -0.13 -11.90 -4.44
C MET A 99 0.16 -13.34 -4.85
N THR A 100 0.61 -13.56 -6.08
CA THR A 100 0.98 -14.89 -6.59
C THR A 100 2.48 -14.95 -6.82
N ILE A 101 3.14 -15.88 -6.12
CA ILE A 101 4.56 -16.14 -6.25
C ILE A 101 4.72 -17.42 -7.06
N SER A 102 5.21 -17.32 -8.29
CA SER A 102 5.49 -18.48 -9.14
C SER A 102 6.90 -18.97 -8.89
N LEU A 103 7.07 -20.07 -8.16
CA LEU A 103 8.36 -20.72 -7.97
C LEU A 103 8.58 -21.78 -9.05
N ALA A 104 9.84 -22.15 -9.28
CA ALA A 104 10.16 -23.29 -10.15
C ALA A 104 9.51 -24.61 -9.69
N GLN A 105 9.28 -24.75 -8.39
CA GLN A 105 8.65 -25.90 -7.74
C GLN A 105 7.11 -25.86 -7.75
N GLY A 106 6.50 -24.69 -8.00
CA GLY A 106 5.05 -24.50 -7.94
C GLY A 106 4.65 -23.08 -7.55
N ALA A 107 3.36 -22.76 -7.67
CA ALA A 107 2.84 -21.43 -7.33
C ALA A 107 2.35 -21.37 -5.87
N VAL A 108 2.57 -20.24 -5.22
CA VAL A 108 2.08 -19.91 -3.87
C VAL A 108 1.20 -18.66 -3.95
N GLU A 109 -0.03 -18.76 -3.48
CA GLU A 109 -0.98 -17.64 -3.45
C GLU A 109 -1.10 -17.07 -2.03
N VAL A 110 -0.79 -15.79 -1.87
CA VAL A 110 -0.80 -15.06 -0.60
C VAL A 110 -1.90 -14.00 -0.64
N GLN A 111 -2.78 -14.01 0.35
CA GLN A 111 -3.79 -12.97 0.51
C GLN A 111 -3.23 -11.82 1.37
N LEU A 112 -3.34 -10.61 0.84
CA LEU A 112 -2.99 -9.36 1.52
C LEU A 112 -4.27 -8.66 2.00
N ASP A 113 -4.34 -8.33 3.29
CA ASP A 113 -5.47 -7.60 3.90
C ASP A 113 -5.18 -6.10 3.94
N LEU A 114 -5.83 -5.32 3.08
CA LEU A 114 -5.53 -3.90 2.91
C LEU A 114 -5.92 -3.04 4.11
N ALA A 115 -6.77 -3.54 5.00
CA ALA A 115 -7.07 -2.85 6.25
C ALA A 115 -5.91 -2.95 7.26
N LYS A 116 -5.07 -3.96 7.13
CA LYS A 116 -3.92 -4.21 8.00
C LYS A 116 -2.60 -3.72 7.40
N VAL A 117 -2.45 -3.85 6.09
CA VAL A 117 -1.16 -3.68 5.40
C VAL A 117 -1.24 -2.80 4.12
N PRO A 118 -1.86 -1.60 4.16
CA PRO A 118 -2.07 -0.80 2.96
C PRO A 118 -0.76 -0.39 2.26
N CYS A 119 0.28 0.03 2.99
CA CYS A 119 1.54 0.46 2.39
C CYS A 119 2.37 -0.72 1.90
N THR A 120 2.38 -1.81 2.64
CA THR A 120 2.99 -3.08 2.23
C THR A 120 2.39 -3.56 0.91
N ALA A 121 1.06 -3.60 0.78
CA ALA A 121 0.39 -4.03 -0.44
C ALA A 121 0.65 -3.09 -1.62
N ALA A 122 0.77 -1.78 -1.37
CA ALA A 122 1.17 -0.80 -2.38
C ALA A 122 2.63 -1.03 -2.85
N SER A 123 3.55 -1.28 -1.91
CA SER A 123 4.96 -1.57 -2.21
C SER A 123 5.11 -2.84 -3.03
N PHE A 124 4.52 -3.96 -2.60
CA PHE A 124 4.59 -5.22 -3.36
C PHE A 124 3.99 -5.10 -4.76
N ALA A 125 2.88 -4.38 -4.90
CA ALA A 125 2.28 -4.17 -6.22
C ALA A 125 3.13 -3.31 -7.14
N HIS A 126 3.77 -2.26 -6.61
CA HIS A 126 4.72 -1.44 -7.36
C HIS A 126 5.91 -2.29 -7.81
N LEU A 127 6.57 -2.99 -6.88
CA LEU A 127 7.73 -3.82 -7.15
C LEU A 127 7.41 -4.95 -8.16
N ALA A 128 6.28 -5.64 -7.98
CA ALA A 128 5.79 -6.64 -8.93
C ALA A 128 5.55 -6.04 -10.32
N GLY A 129 4.94 -4.85 -10.40
CA GLY A 129 4.72 -4.15 -11.68
C GLY A 129 6.02 -3.70 -12.38
N GLN A 130 7.14 -3.65 -11.66
CA GLN A 130 8.48 -3.40 -12.19
C GLN A 130 9.28 -4.68 -12.44
N ASN A 131 8.65 -5.86 -12.35
CA ASN A 131 9.28 -7.18 -12.47
C ASN A 131 10.47 -7.36 -11.51
N PHE A 132 10.42 -6.70 -10.34
CA PHE A 132 11.54 -6.63 -9.39
C PHE A 132 11.94 -8.02 -8.84
N PHE A 133 10.98 -8.93 -8.74
CA PHE A 133 11.15 -10.27 -8.17
C PHE A 133 11.42 -11.35 -9.24
N ASP A 134 11.33 -11.01 -10.52
CA ASP A 134 11.40 -12.00 -11.61
C ASP A 134 12.81 -12.58 -11.72
N ASN A 135 12.88 -13.91 -11.82
CA ASN A 135 14.11 -14.69 -11.88
C ASN A 135 15.07 -14.45 -10.69
N THR A 136 14.51 -14.13 -9.52
CA THR A 136 15.30 -13.96 -8.29
C THR A 136 15.35 -15.25 -7.49
N THR A 137 16.41 -15.45 -6.71
CA THR A 137 16.62 -16.67 -5.91
C THR A 137 16.23 -16.42 -4.46
N CYS A 138 15.49 -17.35 -3.87
CA CYS A 138 15.30 -17.41 -2.42
C CYS A 138 16.61 -17.90 -1.79
N HIS A 139 17.33 -16.98 -1.15
CA HIS A 139 18.73 -17.16 -0.79
C HIS A 139 18.94 -17.82 0.57
N ARG A 140 17.88 -17.93 1.39
CA ARG A 140 17.98 -18.48 2.74
C ARG A 140 16.75 -19.29 3.12
N LEU A 141 17.00 -20.43 3.76
CA LEU A 141 16.03 -21.34 4.34
C LEU A 141 16.47 -21.61 5.79
N VAL A 142 15.52 -21.53 6.72
CA VAL A 142 15.74 -21.83 8.13
C VAL A 142 14.89 -23.04 8.51
N ASN A 143 15.54 -24.04 9.09
CA ASN A 143 14.99 -25.32 9.57
C ASN A 143 15.46 -25.55 11.02
N GLY A 144 15.07 -24.68 11.95
CA GLY A 144 15.54 -24.79 13.33
C GLY A 144 14.95 -23.73 14.26
N ALA A 145 15.64 -22.60 14.41
CA ALA A 145 15.19 -21.51 15.27
C ALA A 145 13.77 -21.02 14.91
N PHE A 146 13.44 -21.09 13.62
CA PHE A 146 12.10 -21.02 13.06
C PHE A 146 12.10 -21.74 11.71
N PHE A 147 10.93 -21.84 11.08
CA PHE A 147 10.74 -22.62 9.85
C PHE A 147 10.22 -21.73 8.73
N ALA A 148 11.14 -21.06 8.03
CA ALA A 148 10.78 -20.15 6.94
C ALA A 148 11.76 -20.14 5.77
N LEU A 149 11.22 -19.88 4.58
CA LEU A 149 11.97 -19.60 3.35
C LEU A 149 12.03 -18.08 3.14
N GLN A 150 13.23 -17.53 3.00
CA GLN A 150 13.47 -16.10 2.75
C GLN A 150 13.73 -15.83 1.26
N CYS A 151 12.99 -14.88 0.71
CA CYS A 151 13.06 -14.45 -0.69
C CYS A 151 13.02 -12.91 -0.79
N GLY A 152 13.00 -12.38 -2.01
CA GLY A 152 12.74 -10.95 -2.26
C GLY A 152 13.99 -10.07 -2.32
N ASP A 153 15.18 -10.67 -2.39
CA ASP A 153 16.44 -10.00 -2.69
C ASP A 153 16.83 -10.27 -4.16
N PRO A 154 16.88 -9.25 -5.04
CA PRO A 154 17.25 -9.42 -6.44
C PRO A 154 18.66 -10.00 -6.69
N LYS A 155 19.58 -9.78 -5.75
CA LYS A 155 20.98 -10.25 -5.84
C LYS A 155 21.25 -11.49 -5.00
N ALA A 156 20.27 -11.93 -4.20
CA ALA A 156 20.42 -13.06 -3.29
C ALA A 156 21.62 -12.91 -2.33
N SER A 157 21.96 -11.67 -1.95
CA SER A 157 23.08 -11.37 -1.05
C SER A 157 22.69 -11.34 0.43
N GLY A 158 21.39 -11.22 0.71
CA GLY A 158 20.81 -11.05 2.04
C GLY A 158 20.69 -9.58 2.45
N VAL A 159 21.29 -8.66 1.70
CA VAL A 159 21.28 -7.21 1.98
C VAL A 159 20.73 -6.38 0.82
N GLY A 160 20.23 -7.02 -0.24
CA GLY A 160 19.60 -6.34 -1.36
C GLY A 160 18.16 -5.91 -1.09
N GLY A 161 17.60 -5.15 -2.03
CA GLY A 161 16.24 -4.62 -1.96
C GLY A 161 16.04 -3.34 -2.78
N PRO A 162 14.90 -2.66 -2.66
CA PRO A 162 14.68 -1.38 -3.31
C PRO A 162 15.48 -0.27 -2.63
N THR A 163 15.62 0.86 -3.30
CA THR A 163 16.29 2.08 -2.78
C THR A 163 15.46 2.83 -1.73
N TYR A 164 14.34 2.27 -1.26
CA TYR A 164 13.50 2.84 -0.21
C TYR A 164 13.19 1.81 0.88
N THR A 165 12.83 2.31 2.06
CA THR A 165 12.21 1.56 3.16
C THR A 165 10.91 2.24 3.59
N PHE A 166 10.11 1.54 4.39
CA PHE A 166 8.88 2.09 4.94
C PHE A 166 8.53 1.46 6.29
N ILE A 167 7.52 2.05 6.93
CA ILE A 167 7.07 1.73 8.28
C ILE A 167 6.62 0.28 8.45
N ASP A 168 6.62 -0.17 9.69
CA ASP A 168 5.99 -1.42 10.09
C ASP A 168 4.46 -1.35 10.05
N GLU A 169 3.85 -2.46 9.62
CA GLU A 169 2.41 -2.67 9.54
C GLU A 169 2.08 -4.07 10.04
N ASN A 170 0.97 -4.22 10.78
CA ASN A 170 0.46 -5.53 11.19
C ASN A 170 1.50 -6.39 11.95
N LEU A 171 2.10 -5.82 13.00
CA LEU A 171 3.04 -6.52 13.87
C LEU A 171 2.33 -7.64 14.67
N PRO A 172 3.01 -8.77 14.93
CA PRO A 172 2.47 -9.82 15.78
C PRO A 172 2.35 -9.35 17.23
N VAL A 173 1.57 -10.06 18.03
CA VAL A 173 1.49 -9.81 19.47
C VAL A 173 2.58 -10.61 20.17
N ALA A 174 3.37 -9.94 21.02
CA ALA A 174 4.37 -10.60 21.86
C ALA A 174 3.71 -11.65 22.75
N GLN A 175 4.30 -12.84 22.79
CA GLN A 175 3.92 -13.87 23.75
C GLN A 175 4.52 -13.52 25.09
N THR A 176 3.68 -13.47 26.12
CA THR A 176 4.17 -13.42 27.49
C THR A 176 4.91 -14.72 27.78
N PRO A 177 6.17 -14.70 28.23
CA PRO A 177 6.85 -15.91 28.64
C PRO A 177 6.04 -16.55 29.75
N SER A 178 5.44 -17.71 29.47
CA SER A 178 4.66 -18.45 30.45
C SER A 178 5.61 -18.84 31.57
N THR A 179 5.43 -18.24 32.74
CA THR A 179 6.08 -18.67 33.98
C THR A 179 5.46 -20.00 34.41
N SER A 180 5.76 -21.05 33.65
CA SER A 180 5.38 -22.44 33.94
C SER A 180 6.62 -23.22 34.36
N ALA A 181 7.41 -22.64 35.27
CA ALA A 181 8.12 -23.40 36.28
C ALA A 181 7.29 -23.25 37.56
N GLU A 182 6.27 -24.10 37.66
CA GLU A 182 5.43 -24.27 38.84
C GLU A 182 6.36 -24.66 40.00
N ALA A 183 6.72 -23.69 40.83
CA ALA A 183 7.40 -23.93 42.09
C ALA A 183 6.45 -24.77 42.96
N SER A 184 6.68 -26.07 42.99
CA SER A 184 5.99 -26.98 43.87
C SER A 184 6.27 -26.57 45.33
N PRO A 185 5.25 -26.43 46.20
CA PRO A 185 5.47 -26.11 47.60
C PRO A 185 5.87 -27.39 48.33
N GLY A 186 7.15 -27.51 48.68
CA GLY A 186 7.68 -28.60 49.51
C GLY A 186 8.46 -28.04 50.68
N ALA A 187 7.84 -28.02 51.85
CA ALA A 187 8.49 -27.80 53.13
C ALA A 187 9.43 -28.98 53.45
N ASP A 188 10.63 -28.72 53.98
CA ASP A 188 10.94 -28.99 55.38
C ASP A 188 12.38 -28.61 55.76
N GLU A 189 12.51 -28.37 57.06
CA GLU A 189 13.46 -27.61 57.84
C GLU A 189 14.71 -28.42 58.25
N ALA A 190 15.92 -27.82 58.17
CA ALA A 190 16.98 -27.87 59.20
C ALA A 190 18.32 -27.25 58.72
N SER A 191 18.77 -26.24 59.47
CA SER A 191 20.10 -25.60 59.46
C SER A 191 21.02 -26.30 60.51
N PRO A 192 22.32 -25.95 60.76
CA PRO A 192 23.23 -25.00 60.09
C PRO A 192 24.67 -25.55 59.84
N ALA A 193 25.47 -24.84 59.03
CA ALA A 193 26.78 -24.28 59.43
C ALA A 193 27.52 -23.63 58.26
N ALA A 194 28.11 -22.47 58.56
CA ALA A 194 28.79 -21.52 57.71
C ALA A 194 29.97 -22.06 56.89
N THR A 195 30.12 -21.54 55.67
CA THR A 195 31.33 -20.83 55.23
C THR A 195 30.97 -19.83 54.12
N ASP A 196 31.44 -18.59 54.29
CA ASP A 196 31.43 -17.50 53.31
C ASP A 196 32.00 -17.93 51.95
N GLU A 197 31.21 -17.80 50.89
CA GLU A 197 31.66 -17.56 49.53
C GLU A 197 30.65 -16.58 48.93
N ALA A 198 31.13 -15.41 48.51
CA ALA A 198 30.33 -14.33 48.00
C ALA A 198 29.49 -14.81 46.81
N ALA A 199 28.19 -14.93 47.05
CA ALA A 199 27.18 -15.23 46.05
C ALA A 199 27.19 -14.14 44.98
N THR A 200 27.76 -14.46 43.82
CA THR A 200 27.38 -13.79 42.57
C THR A 200 25.91 -14.15 42.33
N SER A 201 25.00 -13.29 42.78
CA SER A 201 23.59 -13.36 42.38
C SER A 201 23.54 -13.35 40.85
N PRO A 202 22.97 -14.36 40.18
CA PRO A 202 22.57 -14.15 38.80
C PRO A 202 21.44 -13.11 38.82
N SER A 203 21.72 -11.93 38.29
CA SER A 203 20.66 -11.00 37.89
C SER A 203 19.60 -11.78 37.09
N PRO A 204 18.30 -11.56 37.32
CA PRO A 204 17.30 -12.18 36.47
C PRO A 204 17.51 -11.67 35.05
N THR A 205 17.93 -12.54 34.14
CA THR A 205 17.87 -12.28 32.70
C THR A 205 16.40 -12.04 32.38
N THR A 206 16.03 -10.79 32.10
CA THR A 206 14.71 -10.44 31.57
C THR A 206 14.44 -11.37 30.40
N ALA A 207 13.41 -12.21 30.52
CA ALA A 207 13.01 -13.11 29.45
C ALA A 207 12.73 -12.26 28.19
N ALA A 208 13.41 -12.56 27.09
CA ALA A 208 13.20 -11.88 25.83
C ALA A 208 11.80 -12.20 25.30
N ASN A 209 11.12 -11.22 24.71
CA ASN A 209 9.85 -11.45 24.04
C ASN A 209 10.04 -12.42 22.87
N THR A 210 9.06 -13.31 22.67
CA THR A 210 8.96 -14.16 21.48
C THR A 210 7.62 -13.95 20.79
N TYR A 211 7.57 -14.29 19.50
CA TYR A 211 6.42 -14.06 18.63
C TYR A 211 6.07 -15.34 17.88
N LEU A 212 4.77 -15.59 17.75
CA LEU A 212 4.24 -16.74 17.02
C LEU A 212 3.98 -16.35 15.57
N TYR A 213 4.57 -17.11 14.67
CA TYR A 213 4.26 -17.10 13.25
C TYR A 213 3.68 -18.46 12.86
N PRO A 214 2.35 -18.57 12.71
CA PRO A 214 1.73 -19.80 12.26
C PRO A 214 2.19 -20.17 10.84
N ARG A 215 2.13 -21.47 10.53
CA ARG A 215 2.30 -21.99 9.19
C ARG A 215 1.42 -21.24 8.19
N GLY A 216 2.04 -20.82 7.09
CA GLY A 216 1.41 -20.02 6.03
C GLY A 216 1.49 -18.51 6.25
N THR A 217 2.12 -18.03 7.33
CA THR A 217 2.35 -16.59 7.50
C THR A 217 3.43 -16.10 6.53
N VAL A 218 3.21 -14.93 5.93
CA VAL A 218 4.23 -14.21 5.16
C VAL A 218 4.55 -12.92 5.90
N ALA A 219 5.83 -12.66 6.18
CA ALA A 219 6.26 -11.50 6.96
C ALA A 219 7.57 -10.93 6.39
N PHE A 220 7.84 -9.65 6.65
CA PHE A 220 9.08 -9.04 6.17
C PHE A 220 10.32 -9.64 6.83
N SER A 221 11.41 -9.72 6.06
CA SER A 221 12.76 -9.85 6.60
C SER A 221 13.36 -8.45 6.64
N ASN A 222 13.37 -7.83 7.83
CA ASN A 222 13.81 -6.46 8.03
C ASN A 222 15.00 -6.40 9.00
N SER A 223 15.64 -5.23 9.10
CA SER A 223 16.81 -4.98 9.95
C SER A 223 16.47 -4.14 11.17
N GLY A 224 15.26 -4.32 11.71
CA GLY A 224 14.71 -3.53 12.81
C GLY A 224 13.50 -2.67 12.40
N PRO A 225 12.99 -1.86 13.34
CA PRO A 225 11.75 -1.12 13.14
C PRO A 225 11.78 -0.20 11.92
N ASP A 226 10.67 -0.16 11.17
CA ASP A 226 10.45 0.72 10.02
C ASP A 226 11.51 0.60 8.90
N THR A 227 12.08 -0.61 8.75
CA THR A 227 13.08 -0.92 7.70
C THR A 227 12.55 -1.89 6.65
N ASN A 228 11.22 -1.95 6.44
CA ASN A 228 10.64 -2.85 5.46
C ASN A 228 11.06 -2.46 4.04
N GLY A 229 11.57 -3.43 3.29
CA GLY A 229 11.98 -3.29 1.90
C GLY A 229 11.21 -4.26 1.01
N SER A 230 11.91 -5.23 0.43
CA SER A 230 11.32 -6.26 -0.44
C SER A 230 11.53 -7.69 0.03
N GLN A 231 12.43 -7.92 1.00
CA GLN A 231 12.72 -9.27 1.46
C GLN A 231 11.64 -9.77 2.40
N PHE A 232 11.22 -11.01 2.23
CA PHE A 232 10.15 -11.60 3.03
C PHE A 232 10.43 -13.07 3.34
N TYR A 233 9.85 -13.53 4.45
CA TYR A 233 9.77 -14.93 4.86
C TYR A 233 8.41 -15.51 4.49
N ILE A 234 8.40 -16.77 4.05
CA ILE A 234 7.21 -17.62 4.03
C ILE A 234 7.41 -18.70 5.09
N PHE A 235 6.66 -18.63 6.18
CA PHE A 235 6.70 -19.61 7.27
C PHE A 235 5.96 -20.88 6.83
N TYR A 236 6.67 -22.01 6.76
CA TYR A 236 6.12 -23.27 6.26
C TYR A 236 5.82 -24.28 7.39
N GLN A 237 6.20 -23.98 8.63
CA GLN A 237 5.69 -24.64 9.83
C GLN A 237 5.40 -23.59 10.91
N ASP A 238 4.65 -23.98 11.94
CA ASP A 238 4.42 -23.13 13.10
C ASP A 238 5.77 -22.81 13.77
N SER A 239 6.02 -21.52 13.96
CA SER A 239 7.22 -21.00 14.60
C SER A 239 6.80 -20.18 15.82
N PRO A 240 6.62 -20.81 17.00
CA PRO A 240 6.11 -20.15 18.19
C PRO A 240 7.14 -19.27 18.88
N ASP A 241 8.44 -19.52 18.76
CA ASP A 241 9.45 -18.86 19.59
C ASP A 241 10.37 -17.94 18.79
N VAL A 242 9.81 -17.19 17.84
CA VAL A 242 10.61 -16.28 17.01
C VAL A 242 11.00 -15.05 17.84
N PRO A 243 12.29 -14.75 18.04
CA PRO A 243 12.73 -13.65 18.90
C PRO A 243 12.59 -12.27 18.23
N SER A 244 12.30 -12.24 16.93
CA SER A 244 12.20 -11.03 16.12
C SER A 244 10.75 -10.71 15.78
N GLU A 245 10.41 -9.43 15.88
CA GLU A 245 9.09 -8.90 15.54
C GLU A 245 9.08 -8.47 14.07
N PHE A 246 8.66 -9.37 13.20
CA PHE A 246 8.45 -9.13 11.76
C PHE A 246 7.02 -8.69 11.45
N SER A 247 6.88 -7.57 10.73
CA SER A 247 5.61 -7.10 10.14
C SER A 247 5.00 -8.17 9.22
N ILE A 248 3.75 -8.57 9.52
CA ILE A 248 3.04 -9.61 8.75
C ILE A 248 2.46 -9.01 7.49
N ILE A 249 2.91 -9.51 6.34
CA ILE A 249 2.45 -9.10 5.00
C ILE A 249 1.08 -9.72 4.67
N GLY A 250 0.89 -11.00 4.99
CA GLY A 250 -0.33 -11.72 4.62
C GLY A 250 -0.27 -13.20 4.97
N THR A 251 -1.21 -13.96 4.39
CA THR A 251 -1.35 -15.39 4.66
C THR A 251 -1.45 -16.18 3.36
N VAL A 252 -0.71 -17.28 3.28
CA VAL A 252 -0.78 -18.24 2.18
C VAL A 252 -2.16 -18.90 2.19
N THR A 253 -2.86 -18.81 1.06
CA THR A 253 -4.18 -19.40 0.83
C THR A 253 -4.13 -20.65 -0.03
N LYS A 254 -3.10 -20.79 -0.90
CA LYS A 254 -2.81 -21.99 -1.69
C LYS A 254 -1.31 -22.17 -1.90
N GLY A 255 -0.87 -23.41 -2.08
CA GLY A 255 0.52 -23.71 -2.44
C GLY A 255 1.51 -23.76 -1.28
N ILE A 256 1.04 -23.80 -0.03
CA ILE A 256 1.92 -23.89 1.14
C ILE A 256 2.76 -25.18 1.13
N GLU A 257 2.20 -26.25 0.58
CA GLU A 257 2.84 -27.55 0.38
C GLU A 257 4.09 -27.47 -0.52
N VAL A 258 4.18 -26.48 -1.41
CA VAL A 258 5.37 -26.23 -2.22
C VAL A 258 6.53 -25.82 -1.33
N VAL A 259 6.27 -24.91 -0.38
CA VAL A 259 7.29 -24.39 0.55
C VAL A 259 7.64 -25.44 1.61
N GLU A 260 6.67 -26.25 2.05
CA GLU A 260 6.93 -27.40 2.93
C GLU A 260 7.82 -28.45 2.26
N GLY A 261 7.61 -28.71 0.96
CA GLY A 261 8.48 -29.58 0.16
C GLY A 261 9.92 -29.08 0.10
N ILE A 262 10.11 -27.77 -0.14
CA ILE A 262 11.43 -27.11 -0.08
C ILE A 262 12.05 -27.26 1.32
N GLY A 263 11.28 -27.00 2.37
CA GLY A 263 11.71 -27.17 3.76
C GLY A 263 12.15 -28.61 4.07
N THR A 264 11.47 -29.60 3.50
CA THR A 264 11.80 -31.04 3.68
C THR A 264 13.11 -31.42 3.00
N ILE A 265 13.41 -30.83 1.83
CA ILE A 265 14.69 -31.02 1.14
C ILE A 265 15.85 -30.46 1.98
N GLY A 266 15.60 -29.33 2.67
CA GLY A 266 16.48 -28.78 3.68
C GLY A 266 17.54 -27.83 3.15
N VAL A 267 18.47 -27.47 4.04
CA VAL A 267 19.53 -26.48 3.80
C VAL A 267 20.74 -27.16 3.16
N ALA A 268 21.44 -26.43 2.29
CA ALA A 268 22.69 -26.89 1.71
C ALA A 268 23.75 -27.15 2.79
N ASP A 269 24.48 -28.26 2.66
CA ASP A 269 25.57 -28.59 3.56
C ASP A 269 26.73 -27.62 3.34
N LYS A 270 27.38 -27.20 4.43
CA LYS A 270 28.59 -26.37 4.37
C LYS A 270 29.79 -27.23 4.73
N ASP A 271 30.74 -27.36 3.80
CA ASP A 271 31.97 -28.14 3.99
C ASP A 271 31.69 -29.60 4.44
N GLY A 272 30.58 -30.18 3.95
CA GLY A 272 30.12 -31.54 4.29
C GLY A 272 29.36 -31.65 5.62
N VAL A 273 29.11 -30.53 6.30
CA VAL A 273 28.37 -30.48 7.56
C VAL A 273 26.93 -30.03 7.30
N PRO A 274 25.91 -30.82 7.70
CA PRO A 274 24.51 -30.41 7.61
C PRO A 274 24.25 -29.10 8.34
N GLN A 275 23.49 -28.22 7.70
CA GLN A 275 23.11 -26.92 8.25
C GLN A 275 21.61 -26.89 8.56
N THR A 276 21.21 -26.01 9.47
CA THR A 276 19.81 -25.70 9.77
C THR A 276 19.43 -24.28 9.34
N ASP A 277 20.39 -23.50 8.84
CA ASP A 277 20.20 -22.13 8.38
C ASP A 277 21.23 -21.83 7.28
N GLY A 278 20.76 -21.38 6.13
CA GLY A 278 21.61 -21.07 4.97
C GLY A 278 20.86 -21.19 3.65
N ALA A 279 21.59 -21.31 2.55
CA ALA A 279 20.97 -21.48 1.24
C ALA A 279 20.15 -22.79 1.18
N PRO A 280 18.99 -22.80 0.51
CA PRO A 280 18.28 -24.05 0.20
C PRO A 280 19.19 -25.06 -0.52
N LYS A 281 19.02 -26.35 -0.25
CA LYS A 281 19.83 -27.41 -0.86
C LYS A 281 19.60 -27.54 -2.37
N GLU A 282 18.38 -27.25 -2.81
CA GLU A 282 18.04 -27.04 -4.22
C GLU A 282 17.72 -25.57 -4.47
N THR A 283 18.19 -25.02 -5.57
CA THR A 283 17.92 -23.62 -5.92
C THR A 283 16.41 -23.38 -6.06
N VAL A 284 15.90 -22.42 -5.29
CA VAL A 284 14.52 -21.96 -5.37
C VAL A 284 14.49 -20.61 -6.06
N THR A 285 13.85 -20.56 -7.23
CA THR A 285 13.76 -19.34 -8.04
C THR A 285 12.32 -18.87 -8.12
N ILE A 286 12.09 -17.60 -7.81
CA ILE A 286 10.86 -16.89 -8.15
C ILE A 286 10.95 -16.60 -9.66
N GLN A 287 10.16 -17.32 -10.45
CA GLN A 287 10.04 -17.06 -11.88
C GLN A 287 9.34 -15.72 -12.10
N SER A 288 8.27 -15.48 -11.35
CA SER A 288 7.57 -14.19 -11.32
C SER A 288 6.82 -14.00 -10.01
N LEU A 289 6.60 -12.73 -9.64
CA LEU A 289 5.71 -12.35 -8.56
C LEU A 289 4.74 -11.30 -9.07
N THR A 290 3.44 -11.55 -8.92
CA THR A 290 2.39 -10.63 -9.35
C THR A 290 1.48 -10.27 -8.18
N VAL A 291 0.90 -9.07 -8.21
CA VAL A 291 -0.13 -8.65 -7.25
C VAL A 291 -1.37 -8.23 -8.03
N GLY A 292 -2.44 -8.98 -7.87
CA GLY A 292 -3.71 -8.74 -8.55
C GLY A 292 -4.42 -7.46 -8.09
N ASP A 293 -5.55 -7.17 -8.73
CA ASP A 293 -6.40 -6.03 -8.40
C ASP A 293 -7.05 -6.16 -7.00
N VAL A 294 -7.55 -5.03 -6.50
CA VAL A 294 -8.28 -4.98 -5.23
C VAL A 294 -9.60 -5.73 -5.36
N GLN A 295 -9.79 -6.73 -4.51
CA GLN A 295 -11.05 -7.42 -4.32
C GLN A 295 -11.73 -6.86 -3.08
N GLN A 296 -12.86 -6.17 -3.27
CA GLN A 296 -13.69 -5.77 -2.16
C GLN A 296 -14.37 -6.99 -1.55
N ALA A 297 -14.53 -7.01 -0.23
CA ALA A 297 -15.36 -8.01 0.42
C ALA A 297 -16.78 -7.85 -0.13
N THR A 298 -17.20 -8.78 -0.99
CA THR A 298 -18.58 -8.81 -1.46
C THR A 298 -19.46 -9.01 -0.25
N SER A 299 -20.17 -7.96 0.17
CA SER A 299 -21.30 -8.10 1.07
C SER A 299 -22.36 -8.89 0.32
N ALA A 300 -22.27 -10.22 0.38
CA ALA A 300 -23.29 -11.11 -0.10
C ALA A 300 -24.51 -10.96 0.81
N VAL A 301 -25.37 -9.99 0.49
CA VAL A 301 -26.78 -10.06 0.86
C VAL A 301 -27.37 -11.13 -0.05
N PRO A 302 -27.82 -12.29 0.45
CA PRO A 302 -28.57 -13.20 -0.39
C PRO A 302 -29.88 -12.49 -0.75
N GLU A 303 -30.03 -12.07 -2.00
CA GLU A 303 -31.33 -11.69 -2.53
C GLU A 303 -32.28 -12.86 -2.29
N THR A 304 -33.18 -12.70 -1.33
CA THR A 304 -34.23 -13.66 -1.04
C THR A 304 -35.21 -13.58 -2.21
N THR A 305 -34.95 -14.38 -3.23
CA THR A 305 -35.84 -14.56 -4.37
C THR A 305 -37.11 -15.23 -3.84
N THR A 306 -38.15 -14.43 -3.69
CA THR A 306 -39.49 -14.92 -3.36
C THR A 306 -39.99 -15.73 -4.57
N PRO A 307 -40.33 -17.02 -4.44
CA PRO A 307 -40.87 -17.77 -5.57
C PRO A 307 -42.26 -17.21 -5.94
N PRO A 308 -42.63 -17.18 -7.23
CA PRO A 308 -43.95 -16.75 -7.65
C PRO A 308 -45.00 -17.72 -7.12
N ALA A 309 -46.11 -17.16 -6.64
CA ALA A 309 -47.29 -17.91 -6.22
C ALA A 309 -47.82 -18.75 -7.40
N ASP A 310 -47.93 -20.05 -7.17
CA ASP A 310 -48.55 -21.02 -8.07
C ASP A 310 -50.07 -20.80 -8.03
N GLU A 311 -50.60 -20.20 -9.10
CA GLU A 311 -52.02 -19.95 -9.29
C GLU A 311 -52.61 -21.07 -10.17
N SER A 312 -53.65 -21.73 -9.62
CA SER A 312 -54.66 -22.54 -10.30
C SER A 312 -54.48 -24.06 -10.32
N ALA A 313 -54.83 -24.70 -9.19
CA ALA A 313 -55.41 -26.04 -9.20
C ALA A 313 -56.94 -25.93 -9.37
N VAL A 314 -57.46 -26.41 -10.50
CA VAL A 314 -58.89 -26.57 -10.78
C VAL A 314 -59.36 -27.93 -10.21
N PRO A 315 -60.42 -28.00 -9.38
CA PRO A 315 -60.96 -29.29 -8.93
C PRO A 315 -61.86 -29.89 -10.00
N GLY A 316 -61.63 -31.18 -10.29
CA GLY A 316 -62.43 -31.98 -11.22
C GLY A 316 -63.84 -32.26 -10.70
N ASP A 317 -64.79 -32.18 -11.63
CA ASP A 317 -66.22 -32.42 -11.49
C ASP A 317 -66.52 -33.93 -11.32
N PRO A 318 -67.37 -34.36 -10.35
CA PRO A 318 -67.80 -35.74 -10.21
C PRO A 318 -69.27 -35.92 -10.63
N SER A 319 -69.55 -36.66 -11.72
CA SER A 319 -70.80 -37.43 -11.99
C SER A 319 -70.75 -38.07 -13.39
N ALA A 320 -70.57 -39.39 -13.52
CA ALA A 320 -71.61 -40.46 -13.59
C ALA A 320 -72.16 -40.68 -15.03
N PRO A 321 -72.76 -41.84 -15.39
CA PRO A 321 -72.96 -43.11 -14.67
C PRO A 321 -72.17 -44.31 -15.22
#